data_AF-A0A7Y3GEF9-F1
#
_entry.id   AF-A0A7Y3GEF9-F1
#
_cell.length_a   1.000
_cell.length_b   1.000
_cell.length_c   1.000
_cell.angle_alpha   90.00
_cell.angle_beta   90.00
_cell.angle_gamma   90.00
#
_symmetry.space_group_name_H-M   'P 1'
#
loop_
_entity.id
_entity.type
_entity.pdbx_description
1 polymer ?
#
loop_
_entity_poly.entity_id
_entity_poly.type
_entity_poly.pdbx_seq_one_letter_code
_entity_poly.pdbx_strand_id
1 'polypeptide(L)'
;DRAGLDLVELYQRSREFEDLYQLAELLIDWDARISLWRSHHFKVVERIIVGHVVGTQGTPVELQAHLHEKMMFPAMWEARTTLTEKSKASE
;
A
#
# COMPACT_ATOMS: atom_id res chain seq x y z
N ASP A 1 23.37 7.14 8.41
CA ASP A 1 22.71 7.02 9.72
C ASP A 1 21.22 6.75 9.58
N ARG A 2 20.81 5.51 9.90
CA ARG A 2 19.42 5.10 10.11
C ARG A 2 19.36 4.35 11.44
N ALA A 3 18.29 4.57 12.20
CA ALA A 3 18.15 4.41 13.64
C ALA A 3 18.20 2.97 14.23
N GLY A 4 18.94 2.04 13.62
CA GLY A 4 19.30 0.76 14.25
C GLY A 4 18.22 -0.33 14.28
N LEU A 5 17.08 -0.15 13.60
CA LEU A 5 16.04 -1.17 13.48
C LEU A 5 15.53 -1.27 12.04
N ASP A 6 15.71 -2.43 11.41
CA ASP A 6 15.16 -2.75 10.09
C ASP A 6 13.67 -3.15 10.16
N LEU A 7 12.91 -2.99 9.07
CA LEU A 7 11.48 -3.36 9.06
C LEU A 7 11.26 -4.86 9.26
N VAL A 8 12.11 -5.71 8.68
CA VAL A 8 12.01 -7.17 8.88
C VAL A 8 12.30 -7.50 10.34
N GLU A 9 13.30 -6.85 10.94
CA GLU A 9 13.61 -7.01 12.37
C GLU A 9 12.47 -6.53 13.26
N LEU A 10 11.84 -5.39 12.94
CA LEU A 10 10.68 -4.86 13.64
C LEU A 10 9.53 -5.90 13.68
N TYR A 11 9.22 -6.51 12.53
CA TYR A 11 8.19 -7.54 12.44
C TYR A 11 8.56 -8.83 13.18
N GLN A 12 9.83 -9.26 13.13
CA GLN A 12 10.30 -10.46 13.85
C GLN A 12 10.33 -10.25 15.37
N ARG A 13 10.64 -9.04 15.83
CA ARG A 13 10.72 -8.63 17.25
C ARG A 13 9.49 -7.84 17.68
N SER A 14 8.32 -8.16 17.13
CA SER A 14 7.08 -7.41 17.35
C SER A 14 6.68 -7.25 18.82
N ARG A 15 6.98 -8.25 19.67
CA ARG A 15 6.73 -8.17 21.13
C ARG A 15 7.65 -7.19 21.86
N GLU A 16 8.87 -7.01 21.36
CA GLU A 16 9.86 -6.10 21.96
C GLU A 16 9.60 -4.65 21.55
N PHE A 17 9.08 -4.45 20.34
CA PHE A 17 8.79 -3.14 19.77
C PHE A 17 7.30 -2.97 19.46
N GLU A 18 6.43 -3.31 20.42
CA GLU A 18 4.98 -3.39 20.22
C GLU A 18 4.40 -2.11 19.62
N ASP A 19 4.70 -0.94 20.19
CA ASP A 19 4.16 0.33 19.70
C ASP A 19 4.57 0.65 18.25
N LEU A 20 5.83 0.36 17.89
CA LEU A 20 6.33 0.56 16.53
C LEU A 20 5.73 -0.45 15.55
N TYR A 21 5.55 -1.69 15.99
CA TYR A 21 4.89 -2.72 15.20
C TYR A 21 3.44 -2.34 14.92
N GLN A 22 2.69 -1.90 15.94
CA GLN A 22 1.31 -1.46 15.79
C GLN A 22 1.18 -0.24 14.87
N LEU A 23 2.12 0.71 14.97
CA LEU A 23 2.17 1.83 14.04
C LEU A 23 2.39 1.35 12.60
N ALA A 24 3.30 0.41 12.36
CA ALA A 24 3.54 -0.15 11.04
C ALA A 24 2.30 -0.88 10.49
N GLU A 25 1.57 -1.64 11.32
CA GLU A 25 0.30 -2.28 10.95
C GLU A 25 -0.78 -1.24 10.58
N LEU A 26 -0.91 -0.17 11.37
CA LEU A 26 -1.87 0.91 11.09
C LEU A 26 -1.56 1.65 9.77
N LEU A 27 -0.27 1.84 9.45
CA LEU A 27 0.14 2.47 8.19
C LEU A 27 -0.14 1.57 6.98
N ILE A 28 0.06 0.25 7.11
CA ILE A 28 -0.32 -0.72 6.08
C ILE A 28 -1.85 -0.74 5.89
N ASP A 29 -2.61 -0.75 6.98
CA ASP A 29 -4.08 -0.72 6.91
C ASP A 29 -4.57 0.58 6.25
N TRP A 30 -3.90 1.70 6.52
CA TRP A 30 -4.18 2.97 5.85
C TRP A 30 -3.91 2.91 4.34
N ASP A 31 -2.79 2.32 3.91
CA ASP A 31 -2.46 2.15 2.49
C ASP A 31 -3.49 1.27 1.76
N ALA A 32 -3.95 0.20 2.42
CA ALA A 32 -5.01 -0.67 1.91
C ALA A 32 -6.35 0.09 1.77
N ARG A 33 -6.72 0.92 2.76
CA ARG A 33 -7.93 1.76 2.70
C ARG A 33 -7.86 2.79 1.58
N ILE A 34 -6.69 3.39 1.34
CA ILE A 34 -6.48 4.32 0.22
C ILE A 34 -6.63 3.59 -1.11
N SER A 35 -6.09 2.39 -1.24
CA SER A 35 -6.21 1.57 -2.45
C SER A 35 -7.67 1.20 -2.75
N LEU A 36 -8.44 0.86 -1.71
CA LEU A 36 -9.88 0.63 -1.81
C LEU A 36 -10.62 1.91 -2.23
N TRP A 37 -10.30 3.05 -1.60
CA TRP A 37 -10.88 4.34 -1.95
C TRP A 37 -10.60 4.70 -3.42
N ARG A 38 -9.37 4.54 -3.91
CA ARG A 38 -9.01 4.80 -5.32
C ARG A 38 -9.82 3.93 -6.28
N SER A 39 -9.95 2.64 -5.96
CA SER A 39 -10.75 1.69 -6.73
C SER A 39 -12.22 2.09 -6.81
N HIS A 40 -12.81 2.41 -5.66
CA HIS A 40 -14.19 2.85 -5.60
C HIS A 40 -14.39 4.18 -6.33
N HIS A 41 -13.50 5.15 -6.11
CA HIS A 41 -13.55 6.46 -6.77
C HIS A 41 -13.47 6.32 -8.29
N PHE A 42 -12.56 5.49 -8.80
CA PHE A 42 -12.46 5.20 -10.22
C PHE A 42 -13.79 4.67 -10.79
N LYS A 43 -14.44 3.74 -10.09
CA LYS A 43 -15.74 3.19 -10.51
C LYS A 43 -16.87 4.21 -10.49
N VAL A 44 -16.87 5.14 -9.53
CA VAL A 44 -17.81 6.26 -9.52
C VAL A 44 -17.60 7.16 -10.74
N VAL A 45 -16.34 7.49 -11.08
CA VAL A 45 -16.01 8.30 -12.26
C VAL A 45 -16.43 7.58 -13.55
N GLU A 46 -16.07 6.31 -13.72
CA GLU A 46 -16.41 5.49 -14.90
C GLU A 46 -17.93 5.39 -15.11
N ARG A 47 -18.72 5.29 -14.03
CA ARG A 47 -20.18 5.24 -14.10
C ARG A 47 -20.79 6.56 -14.58
N ILE A 48 -20.22 7.70 -14.20
CA ILE A 48 -20.76 9.03 -14.52
C ILE A 48 -20.26 9.49 -15.90
N ILE A 49 -18.99 9.23 -16.19
CA ILE A 49 -18.25 9.71 -17.37
C ILE A 49 -17.82 8.45 -18.13
N VAL A 50 -18.72 7.93 -18.98
CA VAL A 50 -18.50 6.69 -19.76
C VAL A 50 -17.46 6.93 -20.86
N GLY A 51 -16.38 6.13 -20.89
CA GLY A 51 -15.43 6.07 -22.01
C GLY A 51 -14.27 7.10 -21.98
N HIS A 52 -13.62 7.29 -23.14
CA HIS A 52 -12.42 8.11 -23.42
C HIS A 52 -12.64 9.65 -23.29
N VAL A 53 -13.44 10.07 -22.31
CA VAL A 53 -13.78 11.47 -22.10
C VAL A 53 -12.81 12.10 -21.12
N VAL A 54 -12.30 13.27 -21.50
CA VAL A 54 -11.43 14.07 -20.65
C VAL A 54 -12.28 14.66 -19.53
N GLY A 55 -11.89 14.42 -18.27
CA GLY A 55 -12.59 14.99 -17.13
C GLY A 55 -12.56 16.53 -17.15
N THR A 56 -13.39 17.18 -16.33
CA THR A 56 -13.49 18.65 -16.24
C THR A 56 -12.15 19.34 -15.91
N GLN A 57 -11.19 18.59 -15.38
CA GLN A 57 -9.82 19.04 -15.06
C GLN A 57 -8.79 18.67 -16.16
N GLY A 58 -9.21 18.31 -17.37
CA GLY A 58 -8.30 18.04 -18.48
C GLY A 58 -7.57 16.70 -18.41
N THR A 59 -7.79 15.88 -17.37
CA THR A 59 -7.13 14.59 -17.19
C THR A 59 -7.95 13.47 -17.83
N PRO A 60 -7.40 12.72 -18.80
CA PRO A 60 -8.03 11.50 -19.30
C PRO A 60 -8.29 10.50 -18.18
N VAL A 61 -9.50 9.96 -18.12
CA VAL A 61 -9.92 8.96 -17.10
C VAL A 61 -9.00 7.72 -17.15
N GLU A 62 -8.47 7.39 -18.32
CA GLU A 62 -7.53 6.29 -18.57
C GLU A 62 -6.21 6.44 -17.78
N LEU A 63 -5.76 7.69 -17.53
CA LEU A 63 -4.57 7.93 -16.71
C LEU A 63 -4.85 7.71 -15.21
N GLN A 64 -6.12 7.77 -14.77
CA GLN A 64 -6.47 7.42 -13.38
C GLN A 64 -6.37 5.92 -13.11
N ALA A 65 -6.49 5.07 -14.13
CA ALA A 65 -6.35 3.63 -13.98
C ALA A 65 -4.96 3.23 -13.43
N HIS A 66 -3.91 4.01 -13.74
CA HIS A 66 -2.53 3.78 -13.29
C HIS A 66 -2.29 4.12 -11.80
N LEU A 67 -3.24 4.78 -11.12
CA LEU A 67 -3.08 5.13 -9.70
C LEU A 67 -3.34 3.96 -8.74
N HIS A 68 -3.86 2.84 -9.25
CA HIS A 68 -4.08 1.62 -8.45
C HIS A 68 -2.79 0.95 -7.99
N GLU A 69 -1.67 1.17 -8.69
CA GLU A 69 -0.41 0.46 -8.42
C GLU A 69 0.47 1.17 -7.38
N LYS A 70 0.10 2.39 -6.95
CA LYS A 70 0.92 3.17 -6.02
C LYS A 70 0.68 2.76 -4.56
N MET A 71 1.64 2.04 -4.00
CA MET A 71 1.79 1.84 -2.55
C MET A 71 2.42 3.07 -1.90
N MET A 72 1.84 3.55 -0.80
CA MET A 72 2.42 4.65 -0.01
C MET A 72 3.61 4.20 0.83
N PHE A 73 3.61 2.95 1.29
CA PHE A 73 4.67 2.39 2.14
C PHE A 73 5.32 1.16 1.51
N PRO A 74 5.97 1.27 0.33
CA PRO A 74 6.46 0.13 -0.43
C PRO A 74 7.45 -0.75 0.35
N ALA A 75 8.32 -0.16 1.18
CA ALA A 75 9.28 -0.90 1.99
C ALA A 75 8.61 -1.79 3.05
N MET A 76 7.43 -1.41 3.56
CA MET A 76 6.68 -2.23 4.52
C MET A 76 6.01 -3.42 3.84
N TRP A 77 5.55 -3.25 2.60
CA TRP A 77 5.06 -4.35 1.78
C TRP A 77 6.18 -5.33 1.40
N GLU A 78 7.35 -4.80 1.00
CA GLU A 78 8.53 -5.60 0.69
C GLU A 78 8.99 -6.43 1.90
N ALA A 79 9.02 -5.83 3.10
CA ALA A 79 9.36 -6.55 4.32
C ALA A 79 8.45 -7.78 4.56
N ARG A 80 7.15 -7.70 4.24
CA ARG A 80 6.21 -8.83 4.34
C ARG A 80 6.50 -9.92 3.31
N THR A 81 6.89 -9.54 2.09
CA THR A 81 7.38 -10.49 1.07
C THR A 81 8.60 -11.23 1.60
N THR A 82 9.60 -10.51 2.10
CA THR A 82 10.81 -11.11 2.69
C THR A 82 10.49 -12.06 3.84
N LEU A 83 9.57 -11.70 4.74
CA LEU A 83 9.14 -12.58 5.84
C LEU A 83 8.48 -13.87 5.33
N THR A 84 7.64 -13.76 4.30
CA THR A 84 6.97 -14.91 3.68
C THR A 84 7.97 -15.86 3.03
N GLU A 85 8.98 -15.32 2.33
CA GLU A 85 10.07 -16.10 1.73
C GLU A 85 10.91 -16.79 2.80
N LYS A 86 11.28 -16.09 3.88
CA LYS A 86 12.01 -16.67 5.02
C LYS A 86 11.24 -17.80 5.69
N SER A 87 9.92 -17.68 5.81
CA SER A 87 9.07 -18.75 6.36
C SER A 87 9.14 -20.02 5.52
N LYS A 88 9.13 -19.90 4.18
CA LYS A 88 9.22 -21.06 3.27
C LYS A 88 10.60 -21.71 3.28
N ALA A 89 11.66 -20.93 3.46
CA ALA A 89 13.04 -21.45 3.51
C ALA A 89 13.36 -22.19 4.82
N SER A 90 12.48 -22.11 5.82
CA SER A 90 12.63 -22.76 7.12
C SER A 90 11.86 -24.08 7.24
N GLU A 91 11.10 -24.46 6.20
CA GLU A 91 10.48 -25.79 6.00
C GLU A 91 11.42 -26.71 5.21
#